data_AF-A0A6V7J6B1-F1
#
_entry.id   AF-A0A6V7J6B1-F1
#
_cell.length_a   1.000
_cell.length_b   1.000
_cell.length_c   1.000
_cell.angle_alpha   90.00
_cell.angle_beta   90.00
_cell.angle_gamma   90.00
#
_symmetry.space_group_name_H-M   'P 1'
#
loop_
_entity.id
_entity.type
_entity.pdbx_description
1 polymer ?
#
loop_
_entity_poly.entity_id
_entity_poly.type
_entity_poly.pdbx_seq_one_letter_code
_entity_poly.pdbx_strand_id
1 'polypeptide(L)'
;YCEYYPEYDKCKQWLERNLPTEFEKVKLVEDGNTEGGAGEDEKKRQKRGGKGMLKAKKKEDVPKLVTVSRAPRGKKKSVTVVTGLSTF
;
A
#
# COMPACT_ATOMS: atom_id res chain seq x y z
N TYR A 1 -11.03 -8.47 2.88
CA TYR A 1 -10.08 -7.63 2.12
C TYR A 1 -8.62 -7.69 2.57
N CYS A 2 -8.26 -8.01 3.83
CA CYS A 2 -6.85 -8.26 4.20
C CYS A 2 -6.21 -9.36 3.33
N GLU A 3 -7.00 -10.32 2.83
CA GLU A 3 -6.60 -11.42 1.94
C GLU A 3 -5.87 -11.02 0.64
N TYR A 4 -6.09 -9.79 0.15
CA TYR A 4 -5.47 -9.29 -1.08
C TYR A 4 -4.20 -8.47 -0.80
N TYR A 5 -3.84 -8.30 0.47
CA TYR A 5 -2.69 -7.53 0.90
C TYR A 5 -1.45 -8.44 1.00
N PRO A 6 -0.29 -8.03 0.44
CA PRO A 6 0.92 -8.85 0.44
C PRO A 6 1.45 -9.22 1.83
N GLU A 7 1.08 -8.46 2.87
CA GLU A 7 1.45 -8.74 4.26
C GLU A 7 0.18 -9.03 5.08
N TYR A 8 -0.53 -10.10 4.71
CA TYR A 8 -1.76 -10.56 5.36
C TYR A 8 -1.62 -10.64 6.89
N ASP A 9 -0.51 -11.19 7.39
CA ASP A 9 -0.27 -11.35 8.83
C ASP A 9 -0.22 -10.02 9.58
N LYS A 10 0.38 -9.00 8.97
CA LYS A 10 0.43 -7.65 9.57
C LYS A 10 -0.93 -6.97 9.52
N CYS A 11 -1.72 -7.21 8.46
CA CYS A 11 -3.09 -6.72 8.37
C CYS A 11 -3.96 -7.35 9.48
N LYS A 12 -3.81 -8.66 9.72
CA LYS A 12 -4.53 -9.40 10.77
C LYS A 12 -4.17 -8.89 12.17
N GLN A 13 -2.88 -8.77 12.48
CA GLN A 13 -2.40 -8.20 13.76
C GLN A 13 -2.85 -6.74 13.98
N TRP A 14 -2.86 -5.94 12.92
CA TRP A 14 -3.36 -4.57 13.01
C TRP A 14 -4.86 -4.54 13.31
N LEU A 15 -5.62 -5.42 12.66
CA LEU A 15 -7.07 -5.52 12.82
C LEU A 15 -7.46 -6.01 14.22
N GLU A 16 -6.74 -7.00 14.75
CA GLU A 16 -6.86 -7.46 16.15
C GLU A 16 -6.65 -6.32 17.16
N ARG A 17 -5.64 -5.48 16.94
CA ARG A 17 -5.26 -4.45 17.91
C ARG A 17 -6.12 -3.19 17.82
N ASN A 18 -6.59 -2.83 16.63
CA ASN A 18 -7.26 -1.54 16.39
C ASN A 18 -8.78 -1.68 16.20
N LEU A 19 -9.25 -2.82 15.70
CA LEU A 19 -10.67 -3.06 15.39
C LEU A 19 -11.09 -4.48 15.82
N PRO A 20 -11.14 -4.77 17.13
CA PRO A 20 -11.46 -6.11 17.62
C PRO A 20 -12.86 -6.61 17.21
N THR A 21 -13.84 -5.70 17.10
CA THR A 21 -15.22 -6.05 16.73
C THR A 21 -15.35 -6.50 15.27
N GLU A 22 -14.53 -5.93 14.38
CA GLU A 22 -14.47 -6.36 12.98
C GLU A 22 -13.58 -7.59 12.82
N PHE A 23 -12.58 -7.76 13.70
CA PHE A 23 -11.76 -8.96 13.76
C PHE A 23 -12.59 -10.21 14.07
N GLU A 24 -13.49 -10.13 15.05
CA GLU A 24 -14.38 -11.24 15.40
C GLU A 24 -15.27 -11.64 14.23
N LYS A 25 -15.84 -10.67 13.49
CA LYS A 25 -16.65 -10.95 12.29
C LYS A 25 -15.84 -11.65 11.20
N VAL A 26 -14.61 -11.23 10.96
CA VAL A 26 -13.74 -11.83 9.94
C VAL A 26 -13.31 -13.24 10.36
N LYS A 27 -12.99 -13.46 11.64
CA LYS A 27 -12.62 -14.77 12.19
C LYS A 27 -13.78 -15.76 12.14
N LEU A 28 -15.01 -15.31 12.42
CA LEU A 28 -16.22 -16.15 12.32
C LEU A 28 -16.53 -16.58 10.88
N VAL A 29 -16.17 -15.78 9.88
CA VAL A 29 -16.31 -16.14 8.45
C VAL A 29 -15.23 -17.13 8.01
N GLU A 30 -14.04 -17.08 8.61
CA GLU A 30 -12.93 -18.02 8.32
C GLU A 30 -13.24 -19.43 8.89
N ASP A 31 -13.77 -19.52 10.11
CA ASP A 31 -14.17 -20.79 10.76
C ASP A 31 -15.39 -21.45 10.07
N GLY A 32 -16.25 -20.67 9.42
CA GLY A 32 -17.45 -21.17 8.72
C GLY A 32 -17.26 -21.56 7.25
N ASN A 33 -16.07 -21.37 6.66
CA ASN A 33 -15.83 -21.60 5.23
C ASN A 33 -14.82 -22.73 4.95
N THR A 34 -14.79 -23.73 5.83
CA THR A 34 -14.09 -25.00 5.56
C THR A 34 -15.02 -25.94 4.79
N GLU A 35 -15.41 -25.59 3.56
CA GLU A 35 -15.80 -26.55 2.49
C GLU A 35 -16.23 -25.84 1.20
N GLY A 36 -15.44 -26.02 0.13
CA GLY A 36 -15.94 -26.08 -1.24
C GLY A 36 -15.87 -24.82 -2.11
N GLY A 37 -15.19 -24.94 -3.26
CA GLY A 37 -15.58 -24.19 -4.45
C GLY A 37 -14.45 -23.61 -5.29
N ALA A 38 -13.82 -24.45 -6.11
CA ALA A 38 -13.18 -24.02 -7.34
C ALA A 38 -14.19 -23.24 -8.22
N GLY A 39 -13.80 -22.07 -8.72
CA GLY A 39 -14.66 -21.22 -9.56
C GLY A 39 -13.89 -20.06 -10.18
N GLU A 40 -13.29 -20.35 -11.32
CA GLU A 40 -12.66 -19.46 -12.30
C GLU A 40 -13.53 -18.24 -12.69
N ASP A 41 -12.97 -17.02 -12.67
CA ASP A 41 -13.35 -15.95 -13.61
C ASP A 41 -12.18 -14.97 -13.83
N GLU A 42 -11.40 -15.29 -14.85
CA GLU A 42 -10.91 -14.38 -15.90
C GLU A 42 -10.69 -12.89 -15.57
N LYS A 43 -9.89 -12.55 -14.55
CA LYS A 43 -9.22 -11.23 -14.54
C LYS A 43 -8.07 -11.19 -15.54
N LYS A 44 -8.46 -11.04 -16.80
CA LYS A 44 -7.68 -10.61 -17.97
C LYS A 44 -6.38 -9.91 -17.56
N ARG A 45 -5.29 -10.69 -17.56
CA ARG A 45 -3.93 -10.21 -17.33
C ARG A 45 -3.64 -9.09 -18.33
N GLN A 46 -3.41 -7.87 -17.83
CA GLN A 46 -3.09 -6.72 -18.66
C GLN A 46 -1.85 -7.04 -19.53
N LYS A 47 -1.99 -7.00 -20.86
CA LYS A 47 -0.91 -7.34 -21.82
C LYS A 47 0.25 -6.34 -21.83
N ARG A 48 0.15 -5.19 -21.15
CA ARG A 48 1.22 -4.20 -21.03
C ARG A 48 1.33 -3.71 -19.58
N GLY A 49 2.38 -4.14 -18.90
CA GLY A 49 2.65 -3.79 -17.50
C GLY A 49 1.92 -4.69 -16.50
N GLY A 50 2.59 -5.75 -16.05
CA GLY A 50 2.13 -6.57 -14.92
C GLY A 50 1.97 -5.72 -13.67
N LYS A 51 1.03 -6.11 -12.81
CA LYS A 51 0.69 -5.49 -11.52
C LYS A 51 1.99 -5.21 -10.76
N GLY A 52 2.39 -3.94 -10.72
CA GLY A 52 3.64 -3.51 -10.12
C GLY A 52 3.66 -3.92 -8.66
N MET A 53 4.55 -4.85 -8.31
CA MET A 53 4.80 -5.22 -6.93
C MET A 53 5.35 -3.97 -6.23
N LEU A 54 4.53 -3.33 -5.39
CA LEU A 54 4.98 -2.25 -4.53
C LEU A 54 5.94 -2.89 -3.53
N LYS A 55 7.23 -2.88 -3.86
CA LYS A 55 8.27 -3.24 -2.90
C LYS A 55 8.08 -2.31 -1.72
N ALA A 56 7.80 -2.87 -0.54
CA ALA A 56 7.79 -2.13 0.70
C ALA A 56 9.11 -1.35 0.75
N LYS A 57 9.04 -0.02 0.63
CA LYS A 57 10.23 0.80 0.73
C LYS A 57 10.75 0.60 2.14
N LYS A 58 11.90 -0.07 2.24
CA LYS A 58 12.71 -0.11 3.45
C LYS A 58 12.84 1.34 3.92
N LYS A 59 12.56 1.62 5.19
CA LYS A 59 12.82 2.94 5.77
C LYS A 59 14.32 3.17 5.66
N GLU A 60 14.73 3.82 4.58
CA GLU A 60 16.10 4.27 4.41
C GLU A 60 16.36 5.32 5.49
N ASP A 61 17.51 5.21 6.15
CA ASP A 61 18.05 6.26 7.01
C ASP A 61 18.48 7.41 6.09
N VAL A 62 17.49 8.19 5.65
CA VAL A 62 17.69 9.34 4.78
C VAL A 62 18.04 10.52 5.67
N PRO A 63 19.13 11.26 5.39
CA PRO A 63 19.50 12.42 6.19
C PRO A 63 18.34 13.42 6.27
N LYS A 64 18.10 13.93 7.49
CA LYS A 64 17.06 14.94 7.77
C LYS A 64 17.46 16.28 7.15
N LEU A 65 17.08 16.47 5.91
CA LEU A 65 17.47 17.62 5.11
C LEU A 65 16.32 18.07 4.21
N VAL A 66 15.95 19.34 4.32
CA VAL A 66 15.06 20.00 3.37
C VAL A 66 15.89 20.70 2.31
N THR A 67 15.63 20.43 1.04
CA THR A 67 16.27 21.13 -0.09
C THR A 67 15.24 21.98 -0.80
N VAL A 68 15.58 23.25 -1.03
CA VAL A 68 14.73 24.23 -1.74
C VAL A 68 15.46 24.69 -2.99
N SER A 69 14.81 24.57 -4.15
CA SER A 69 15.37 25.03 -5.43
C SER A 69 14.32 25.73 -6.29
N ARG A 70 14.77 26.57 -7.23
CA ARG A 70 13.92 27.27 -8.20
C ARG A 70 14.03 26.59 -9.56
N ALA A 71 12.92 26.08 -10.09
CA ALA A 71 12.87 25.44 -11.41
C ALA A 71 12.07 26.31 -12.40
N PRO A 72 12.54 26.51 -13.65
CA PRO A 72 11.75 27.18 -14.68
C PRO A 72 10.59 26.27 -15.14
N ARG A 73 9.40 26.85 -15.34
CA ARG A 73 8.20 26.12 -15.84
C ARG A 73 7.62 26.69 -17.13
N GLY A 74 8.33 27.63 -17.76
CA GLY A 74 7.94 28.26 -19.02
C GLY A 74 8.60 29.62 -19.17
N LYS A 75 8.15 30.39 -20.16
CA LYS A 75 8.68 31.74 -20.40
C LYS A 75 8.32 32.65 -19.23
N LYS A 76 9.33 33.15 -18.51
CA LYS A 76 9.22 34.03 -17.32
C LYS A 76 8.46 33.44 -16.13
N LYS A 77 8.19 32.13 -16.10
CA LYS A 77 7.54 31.45 -14.96
C LYS A 77 8.51 30.50 -14.29
N SER A 78 8.52 30.49 -12.97
CA SER A 78 9.30 29.55 -12.17
C SER A 78 8.45 29.01 -11.03
N VAL A 79 8.79 27.80 -10.60
CA VAL A 79 8.22 27.15 -9.43
C VAL A 79 9.30 26.93 -8.38
N THR A 80 8.91 26.94 -7.12
CA THR A 80 9.76 26.52 -6.01
C THR A 80 9.56 25.02 -5.80
N VAL A 81 10.64 24.25 -5.90
CA VAL A 81 10.65 22.81 -5.65
C VAL A 81 11.19 22.60 -4.24
N VAL A 82 10.38 21.98 -3.40
CA VAL A 82 10.75 21.61 -2.03
C VAL A 82 10.80 20.09 -1.94
N THR A 83 11.94 19.55 -1.54
CA THR A 83 12.15 18.10 -1.34
C THR A 83 12.65 17.81 0.07
N GLY A 84 12.38 16.61 0.57
CA GLY A 84 12.87 16.17 1.88
C GLY A 84 11.98 16.51 3.08
N LEU A 85 10.77 17.04 2.86
CA LEU A 85 9.82 17.33 3.95
C LEU A 85 9.44 16.08 4.77
N SER A 86 9.40 14.91 4.14
CA SER A 86 9.08 13.64 4.80
C SER A 86 10.22 13.06 5.64
N THR A 87 11.38 13.73 5.69
CA THR A 87 12.53 13.29 6.51
C THR A 87 12.45 13.79 7.96
N PHE A 88 11.48 14.66 8.27
CA PHE A 88 11.16 15.17 9.60
C PHE A 88 9.85 14.56 10.10
#